data_AF-A0A1R3J3F6-F1
#
_entry.id   AF-A0A1R3J3F6-F1
#
_cell.length_a   1.000
_cell.length_b   1.000
_cell.length_c   1.000
_cell.angle_alpha   90.00
_cell.angle_beta   90.00
_cell.angle_gamma   90.00
#
_symmetry.space_group_name_H-M   'P 1'
#
loop_
_entity.id
_entity.type
_entity.pdbx_description
1 polymer ?
#
loop_
_entity_poly.entity_id
_entity_poly.type
_entity_poly.pdbx_seq_one_letter_code
_entity_poly.pdbx_strand_id
1 'polypeptide(L)'
;MPPRVVQLRHPPGVVEPQPREELSETMQTFVNLIETQFLISYSSMTIEHSSEVQRDPSLRSIIKLLLRLIEEHTDCGAHGGLMLRTWLGLREHPYQNATNLMAMLSDHQILKKLYSRGIADLHPPRLSIHHTFQSIDLVTPEDRFTTISISGETKKTFLITSPPLSKAWLSLSSIINLANSSTVHRVDLMLDTTHTRFPDAEWTTQLSHSHLLAYVWTIHLS
;
A
#
# COMPACT_ATOMS: atom_id res chain seq x y z
N MET A 1 43.25 -47.24 -17.28
CA MET A 1 41.99 -46.54 -17.57
C MET A 1 42.01 -45.20 -16.86
N PRO A 2 41.85 -44.06 -17.55
CA PRO A 2 41.81 -42.77 -16.89
C PRO A 2 40.43 -42.54 -16.23
N PRO A 3 40.36 -41.78 -15.12
CA PRO A 3 39.12 -41.50 -14.42
C PRO A 3 38.21 -40.58 -15.26
N ARG A 4 36.95 -40.98 -15.41
CA ARG A 4 35.90 -40.15 -16.01
C ARG A 4 35.60 -38.98 -15.07
N VAL A 5 35.99 -37.77 -15.49
CA VAL A 5 35.51 -36.53 -14.88
C VAL A 5 34.03 -36.39 -15.20
N VAL A 6 33.18 -36.55 -14.19
CA VAL A 6 31.75 -36.26 -14.29
C VAL A 6 31.58 -34.75 -14.27
N GLN A 7 31.39 -34.13 -15.44
CA GLN A 7 30.93 -32.75 -15.51
C GLN A 7 29.52 -32.68 -14.91
N LEU A 8 29.40 -32.05 -13.74
CA LEU A 8 28.13 -31.58 -13.21
C LEU A 8 27.54 -30.58 -14.21
N ARG A 9 26.59 -31.05 -15.02
CA ARG A 9 25.72 -30.16 -15.80
C ARG A 9 25.01 -29.24 -14.82
N HIS A 10 25.30 -27.95 -14.90
CA HIS A 10 24.52 -26.93 -14.21
C HIS A 10 23.06 -27.04 -14.72
N PRO A 11 22.06 -26.97 -13.83
CA PRO A 11 20.66 -27.00 -14.23
C PRO A 11 20.36 -25.81 -15.16
N PRO A 12 19.45 -25.97 -16.12
CA PRO A 12 19.16 -24.93 -17.09
C PRO A 12 18.57 -23.69 -16.40
N GLY A 13 19.31 -22.58 -16.53
CA GLY A 13 18.83 -21.20 -16.47
C GLY A 13 18.09 -20.80 -15.20
N VAL A 14 18.79 -20.65 -14.08
CA VAL A 14 18.32 -19.75 -13.03
C VAL A 14 18.37 -18.34 -13.63
N VAL A 15 17.21 -17.82 -14.05
CA VAL A 15 17.10 -16.43 -14.50
C VAL A 15 17.31 -15.58 -13.27
N GLU A 16 18.50 -15.01 -13.15
CA GLU A 16 18.81 -14.09 -12.06
C GLU A 16 17.99 -12.81 -12.26
N PRO A 17 17.31 -12.31 -11.21
CA PRO A 17 16.58 -11.05 -11.29
C PRO A 17 17.53 -9.90 -11.68
N GLN A 18 17.10 -9.07 -12.62
CA GLN A 18 17.89 -7.96 -13.15
C GLN A 18 18.26 -6.94 -12.07
N PRO A 19 19.39 -6.22 -12.19
CA PRO A 19 19.71 -5.09 -11.33
C PRO A 19 18.56 -4.08 -11.29
N ARG A 20 18.36 -3.46 -10.13
CA ARG A 20 17.22 -2.57 -9.88
C ARG A 20 17.24 -1.34 -10.80
N GLU A 21 18.44 -0.86 -11.11
CA GLU A 21 18.71 0.31 -11.93
C GLU A 21 18.30 0.10 -13.40
N GLU A 22 18.20 -1.16 -13.83
CA GLU A 22 17.79 -1.54 -15.19
C GLU A 22 16.27 -1.75 -15.32
N LEU A 23 15.55 -1.76 -14.20
CA LEU A 23 14.10 -1.93 -14.18
C LEU A 23 13.40 -0.65 -14.65
N SER A 24 12.27 -0.81 -15.35
CA SER A 24 11.37 0.31 -15.65
C SER A 24 10.86 0.98 -14.36
N GLU A 25 10.50 2.26 -14.43
CA GLU A 25 9.96 2.99 -13.27
C GLU A 25 8.76 2.29 -12.63
N THR A 26 7.86 1.74 -13.46
CA THR A 26 6.72 0.93 -13.01
C THR A 26 7.18 -0.30 -12.22
N MET A 27 8.16 -1.05 -12.73
CA MET A 27 8.71 -2.22 -12.03
C MET A 27 9.40 -1.85 -10.73
N GLN A 28 10.20 -0.79 -10.72
CA GLN A 28 10.82 -0.29 -9.49
C GLN A 28 9.78 0.07 -8.44
N THR A 29 8.63 0.61 -8.87
CA THR A 29 7.55 0.96 -7.97
C THR A 29 6.87 -0.29 -7.37
N PHE A 30 6.65 -1.34 -8.17
CA PHE A 30 6.15 -2.61 -7.64
C PHE A 30 7.15 -3.32 -6.73
N VAL A 31 8.44 -3.27 -7.07
CA VAL A 31 9.51 -3.76 -6.19
C VAL A 31 9.43 -3.03 -4.85
N ASN A 32 9.45 -1.70 -4.85
CA ASN A 32 9.31 -0.87 -3.65
C ASN A 32 8.08 -1.22 -2.81
N LEU A 33 6.92 -1.36 -3.46
CA LEU A 33 5.68 -1.76 -2.80
C LEU A 33 5.86 -3.11 -2.11
N ILE A 34 6.44 -4.09 -2.79
CA ILE A 34 6.62 -5.43 -2.26
C ILE A 34 7.63 -5.42 -1.09
N GLU A 35 8.77 -4.73 -1.25
CA GLU A 35 9.77 -4.64 -0.19
C GLU A 35 9.19 -4.02 1.08
N THR A 36 8.48 -2.90 0.93
CA THR A 36 7.92 -2.13 2.04
C THR A 36 6.78 -2.87 2.73
N GLN A 37 5.87 -3.47 1.97
CA GLN A 37 4.64 -4.04 2.51
C GLN A 37 4.79 -5.47 3.04
N PHE A 38 5.79 -6.21 2.55
CA PHE A 38 6.00 -7.62 2.90
C PHE A 38 7.36 -7.90 3.55
N LEU A 39 8.20 -6.87 3.76
CA LEU A 39 9.55 -7.02 4.33
C LEU A 39 10.38 -8.07 3.57
N ILE A 40 10.39 -7.98 2.25
CA ILE A 40 11.16 -8.84 1.35
C ILE A 40 12.21 -7.98 0.65
N SER A 41 13.50 -8.26 0.80
CA SER A 41 14.54 -7.50 0.10
C SER A 41 14.73 -7.96 -1.35
N TYR A 42 14.67 -7.00 -2.28
CA TYR A 42 15.04 -7.21 -3.68
C TYR A 42 16.57 -7.20 -3.82
N SER A 43 17.21 -8.13 -4.51
CA SER A 43 16.70 -9.37 -5.12
C SER A 43 17.04 -10.63 -4.30
N SER A 44 17.53 -10.44 -3.07
CA SER A 44 18.18 -11.48 -2.25
C SER A 44 17.23 -12.36 -1.44
N MET A 45 15.97 -11.97 -1.29
CA MET A 45 15.02 -12.62 -0.40
C MET A 45 13.79 -13.12 -1.15
N THR A 46 13.39 -14.37 -0.87
CA THR A 46 12.15 -14.95 -1.42
C THR A 46 10.99 -14.82 -0.43
N ILE A 47 9.76 -15.06 -0.89
CA ILE A 47 8.57 -14.98 -0.04
C ILE A 47 8.60 -15.93 1.16
N GLU A 48 9.24 -17.09 1.02
CA GLU A 48 9.34 -18.10 2.09
C GLU A 48 10.17 -17.59 3.29
N HIS A 49 11.05 -16.62 3.05
CA HIS A 49 11.90 -16.05 4.10
C HIS A 49 11.27 -14.82 4.78
N SER A 50 10.15 -14.29 4.27
CA SER A 50 9.49 -13.12 4.86
C SER A 50 8.86 -13.46 6.20
N SER A 51 9.35 -12.82 7.27
CA SER A 51 8.76 -12.92 8.61
C SER A 51 7.32 -12.40 8.65
N GLU A 52 7.01 -11.39 7.82
CA GLU A 52 5.68 -10.79 7.73
C GLU A 52 4.68 -11.75 7.05
N VAL A 53 5.09 -12.42 5.97
CA VAL A 53 4.25 -13.42 5.29
C VAL A 53 4.11 -14.70 6.13
N GLN A 54 5.14 -15.10 6.87
CA GLN A 54 5.05 -16.21 7.82
C GLN A 54 4.05 -15.92 8.95
N ARG A 55 4.00 -14.68 9.44
CA ARG A 55 3.03 -14.23 10.46
C ARG A 55 1.61 -14.14 9.91
N ASP A 56 1.46 -13.69 8.67
CA ASP A 56 0.16 -13.50 8.02
C ASP A 56 0.14 -14.15 6.62
N PRO A 57 -0.28 -15.42 6.52
CA PRO A 57 -0.33 -16.15 5.25
C PRO A 57 -1.24 -15.51 4.20
N SER A 58 -2.20 -14.66 4.60
CA SER A 58 -3.09 -13.96 3.65
C SER A 58 -2.34 -12.99 2.74
N LEU A 59 -1.15 -12.52 3.16
CA LEU A 59 -0.29 -11.66 2.37
C LEU A 59 0.24 -12.35 1.11
N ARG A 60 0.38 -13.68 1.13
CA ARG A 60 0.71 -14.44 -0.07
C ARG A 60 -0.37 -14.29 -1.15
N SER A 61 -1.64 -14.22 -0.76
CA SER A 61 -2.74 -13.94 -1.69
C SER A 61 -2.66 -12.52 -2.22
N ILE A 62 -2.29 -11.54 -1.40
CA ILE A 62 -2.11 -10.15 -1.86
C ILE A 62 -0.95 -10.05 -2.85
N ILE A 63 0.17 -10.72 -2.61
CA ILE A 63 1.28 -10.78 -3.57
C ILE A 63 0.82 -11.41 -4.90
N LYS A 64 0.07 -12.52 -4.85
CA LYS A 64 -0.50 -13.15 -6.05
C LYS A 64 -1.45 -12.19 -6.80
N LEU A 65 -2.24 -11.41 -6.07
CA LEU A 65 -3.11 -10.37 -6.63
C LEU A 65 -2.30 -9.28 -7.35
N LEU A 66 -1.25 -8.76 -6.70
CA LEU A 66 -0.38 -7.74 -7.29
C LEU A 66 0.28 -8.25 -8.58
N LEU A 67 0.79 -9.47 -8.58
CA LEU A 67 1.39 -10.09 -9.77
C LEU A 67 0.39 -10.20 -10.92
N ARG A 68 -0.86 -10.59 -10.62
CA ARG A 68 -1.93 -10.63 -11.63
C ARG A 68 -2.24 -9.25 -12.20
N LEU A 69 -2.30 -8.22 -11.35
CA LEU A 69 -2.54 -6.85 -11.78
C LEU A 69 -1.40 -6.33 -12.67
N ILE A 70 -0.15 -6.66 -12.37
CA ILE A 70 1.01 -6.32 -13.21
C ILE A 70 0.89 -6.97 -14.58
N GLU A 71 0.58 -8.27 -14.61
CA GLU A 71 0.49 -9.06 -15.83
C GLU A 71 -0.63 -8.60 -16.77
N GLU A 72 -1.79 -8.22 -16.22
CA GLU A 72 -3.01 -7.95 -16.98
C GLU A 72 -3.24 -6.46 -17.26
N HIS A 73 -2.67 -5.56 -16.45
CA HIS A 73 -3.03 -4.13 -16.47
C HIS A 73 -1.85 -3.15 -16.50
N THR A 74 -0.62 -3.63 -16.69
CA THR A 74 0.54 -2.74 -16.80
C THR A 74 1.35 -3.04 -18.05
N ASP A 75 2.10 -2.04 -18.53
CA ASP A 75 2.98 -2.18 -19.70
C ASP A 75 4.13 -3.19 -19.48
N CYS A 76 4.40 -3.56 -18.23
CA CYS A 76 5.38 -4.60 -17.89
C CYS A 76 4.89 -6.00 -18.29
N GLY A 77 3.56 -6.18 -18.33
CA GLY A 77 2.87 -7.38 -18.76
C GLY A 77 3.40 -8.68 -18.17
N ALA A 78 3.33 -9.74 -18.96
CA ALA A 78 3.77 -11.08 -18.56
C ALA A 78 5.26 -11.15 -18.20
N HIS A 79 6.10 -10.31 -18.81
CA HIS A 79 7.54 -10.30 -18.56
C HIS A 79 7.87 -9.77 -17.16
N GLY A 80 7.30 -8.63 -16.78
CA GLY A 80 7.45 -8.09 -15.41
C GLY A 80 6.90 -9.04 -14.35
N GLY A 81 5.74 -9.66 -14.62
CA GLY A 81 5.17 -10.68 -13.74
C GLY A 81 6.08 -11.90 -13.57
N LEU A 82 6.71 -12.39 -14.64
CA LEU A 82 7.67 -13.49 -14.60
C LEU A 82 8.91 -13.13 -13.77
N MET A 83 9.45 -11.92 -13.96
CA MET A 83 10.62 -11.44 -13.22
C MET A 83 10.33 -11.40 -11.71
N LEU A 84 9.22 -10.80 -11.30
CA LEU A 84 8.83 -10.74 -9.88
C LEU A 84 8.53 -12.12 -9.31
N ARG A 85 7.87 -13.00 -10.06
CA ARG A 85 7.64 -14.40 -9.63
C ARG A 85 8.96 -15.13 -9.38
N THR A 86 9.94 -14.94 -10.27
CA THR A 86 11.26 -15.55 -10.17
C THR A 86 11.98 -15.07 -8.91
N TRP A 87 12.04 -13.76 -8.70
CA TRP A 87 12.58 -13.17 -7.47
C TRP A 87 11.86 -13.69 -6.21
N LEU A 88 10.54 -13.70 -6.21
CA LEU A 88 9.75 -14.12 -5.04
C LEU A 88 9.80 -15.63 -4.78
N GLY A 89 10.42 -16.42 -5.64
CA GLY A 89 10.48 -17.88 -5.53
C GLY A 89 9.14 -18.57 -5.80
N LEU A 90 8.22 -17.89 -6.48
CA LEU A 90 6.89 -18.41 -6.79
C LEU A 90 6.95 -19.27 -8.06
N ARG A 91 7.09 -20.60 -7.86
CA ARG A 91 7.21 -21.58 -8.95
C ARG A 91 5.89 -21.89 -9.65
N GLU A 92 4.77 -21.65 -8.97
CA GLU A 92 3.44 -21.88 -9.54
C GLU A 92 3.13 -20.86 -10.62
N HIS A 93 2.76 -21.33 -11.82
CA HIS A 93 2.11 -20.45 -12.78
C HIS A 93 0.72 -20.08 -12.24
N PRO A 94 0.38 -18.78 -12.17
CA PRO A 94 -0.89 -18.34 -11.59
C PRO A 94 -2.11 -18.82 -12.39
N TYR A 95 -1.91 -19.39 -13.59
CA TYR A 95 -2.97 -19.94 -14.42
C TYR A 95 -3.40 -21.37 -14.03
N GLN A 96 -2.59 -22.11 -13.26
CA GLN A 96 -2.97 -23.48 -12.87
C GLN A 96 -3.96 -23.50 -11.69
N ASN A 97 -3.97 -22.45 -10.87
CA ASN A 97 -5.03 -22.15 -9.92
C ASN A 97 -5.68 -20.85 -10.35
N ALA A 98 -6.64 -20.93 -11.30
CA ALA A 98 -7.38 -19.79 -11.86
C ALA A 98 -8.12 -19.01 -10.76
N THR A 99 -7.36 -18.25 -9.98
CA THR A 99 -7.88 -17.39 -8.93
C THR A 99 -8.35 -16.16 -9.67
N ASN A 100 -9.66 -16.08 -9.89
CA ASN A 100 -10.28 -14.96 -10.58
C ASN A 100 -9.93 -13.66 -9.83
N LEU A 101 -9.28 -12.71 -10.51
CA LEU A 101 -8.93 -11.40 -9.97
C LEU A 101 -10.13 -10.76 -9.27
N MET A 102 -11.31 -10.83 -9.89
CA MET A 102 -12.56 -10.30 -9.34
C MET A 102 -13.01 -11.05 -8.10
N ALA A 103 -12.76 -12.36 -8.00
CA ALA A 103 -13.08 -13.12 -6.79
C ALA A 103 -12.18 -12.71 -5.62
N MET A 104 -10.89 -12.45 -5.87
CA MET A 104 -9.97 -11.94 -4.84
C MET A 104 -10.34 -10.53 -4.39
N LEU A 105 -10.71 -9.65 -5.33
CA LEU A 105 -11.19 -8.31 -5.02
C LEU A 105 -12.59 -8.29 -4.39
N SER A 106 -13.33 -9.39 -4.44
CA SER A 106 -14.61 -9.55 -3.73
C SER A 106 -14.43 -10.12 -2.32
N ASP A 107 -13.25 -10.65 -1.99
CA ASP A 107 -12.94 -11.16 -0.66
C ASP A 107 -12.73 -9.99 0.32
N HIS A 108 -13.61 -9.89 1.31
CA HIS A 108 -13.57 -8.83 2.32
C HIS A 108 -12.27 -8.81 3.13
N GLN A 109 -11.64 -9.96 3.39
CA GLN A 109 -10.36 -10.02 4.11
C GLN A 109 -9.22 -9.48 3.27
N ILE A 110 -9.20 -9.80 1.97
CA ILE A 110 -8.22 -9.25 1.02
C ILE A 110 -8.40 -7.73 0.91
N LEU A 111 -9.63 -7.26 0.71
CA LEU A 111 -9.93 -5.82 0.68
C LEU A 111 -9.49 -5.12 1.95
N LYS A 112 -9.86 -5.64 3.12
CA LYS A 112 -9.47 -5.08 4.42
C LYS A 112 -7.95 -4.95 4.50
N LYS A 113 -7.20 -5.96 4.08
CA LYS A 113 -5.74 -5.93 4.10
C LYS A 113 -5.18 -4.91 3.12
N LEU A 114 -5.68 -4.87 1.89
CA LEU A 114 -5.28 -3.89 0.87
C LEU A 114 -5.43 -2.46 1.38
N TYR A 115 -6.59 -2.11 1.93
CA TYR A 115 -6.82 -0.77 2.49
C TYR A 115 -5.99 -0.51 3.75
N SER A 116 -5.97 -1.46 4.70
CA SER A 116 -5.24 -1.28 5.97
C SER A 116 -3.73 -1.11 5.79
N ARG A 117 -3.16 -1.64 4.69
CA ARG A 117 -1.75 -1.52 4.34
C ARG A 117 -1.47 -0.36 3.39
N GLY A 118 -2.49 0.38 2.97
CA GLY A 118 -2.35 1.46 1.98
C GLY A 118 -1.92 0.95 0.60
N ILE A 119 -2.19 -0.32 0.28
CA ILE A 119 -1.97 -0.91 -1.04
C ILE A 119 -3.09 -0.47 -1.99
N ALA A 120 -4.29 -0.18 -1.46
CA ALA A 120 -5.38 0.45 -2.18
C ALA A 120 -5.98 1.62 -1.39
N ASP A 121 -6.44 2.64 -2.09
CA ASP A 121 -6.90 3.92 -1.50
C ASP A 121 -8.33 4.33 -1.90
N LEU A 122 -8.91 3.74 -2.96
CA LEU A 122 -10.21 4.13 -3.51
C LEU A 122 -11.22 2.97 -3.56
N HIS A 123 -12.50 3.30 -3.67
CA HIS A 123 -13.57 2.35 -3.99
C HIS A 123 -14.15 2.67 -5.39
N PRO A 124 -14.18 1.72 -6.35
CA PRO A 124 -13.63 0.36 -6.28
C PRO A 124 -12.10 0.35 -6.08
N PRO A 125 -11.50 -0.74 -5.55
CA PRO A 125 -10.09 -0.81 -5.21
C PRO A 125 -9.19 -0.38 -6.37
N ARG A 126 -8.35 0.62 -6.13
CA ARG A 126 -7.27 1.04 -7.04
C ARG A 126 -5.94 0.88 -6.33
N LEU A 127 -4.96 0.28 -7.01
CA LEU A 127 -3.64 0.10 -6.40
C LEU A 127 -2.95 1.46 -6.22
N SER A 128 -2.52 1.72 -5.00
CA SER A 128 -1.74 2.90 -4.62
C SER A 128 -0.26 2.67 -4.91
N ILE A 129 0.08 2.45 -6.18
CA ILE A 129 1.45 2.10 -6.61
C ILE A 129 2.40 3.28 -6.31
N HIS A 130 1.95 4.52 -6.47
CA HIS A 130 2.76 5.73 -6.29
C HIS A 130 2.84 6.28 -4.85
N HIS A 131 2.60 5.44 -3.84
CA HIS A 131 2.52 5.91 -2.45
C HIS A 131 3.54 5.19 -1.57
N THR A 132 4.83 5.52 -1.75
CA THR A 132 5.74 5.45 -0.61
C THR A 132 5.33 6.56 0.36
N PHE A 133 4.43 6.25 1.29
CA PHE A 133 4.17 7.12 2.43
C PHE A 133 5.48 7.34 3.16
N GLN A 134 5.91 8.60 3.27
CA GLN A 134 7.21 8.92 3.86
C GLN A 134 7.20 8.66 5.38
N SER A 135 6.04 8.81 6.03
CA SER A 135 5.85 8.50 7.45
C SER A 135 4.37 8.27 7.79
N ILE A 136 4.14 7.43 8.80
CA ILE A 136 2.88 7.38 9.53
C ILE A 136 3.09 8.20 10.80
N ASP A 137 2.33 9.29 10.93
CA ASP A 137 2.40 10.19 12.08
C ASP A 137 1.23 9.85 13.02
N LEU A 138 1.53 9.43 14.26
CA LEU A 138 0.51 9.19 15.28
C LEU A 138 0.08 10.53 15.89
N VAL A 139 -1.21 10.83 15.83
CA VAL A 139 -1.80 12.04 16.42
C VAL A 139 -2.74 11.62 17.53
N THR A 140 -2.49 12.10 18.74
CA THR A 140 -3.42 11.96 19.87
C THR A 140 -3.94 13.36 20.21
N PRO A 141 -5.11 13.76 19.69
CA PRO A 141 -5.68 15.07 19.97
C PRO A 141 -5.85 15.27 21.47
N GLU A 142 -5.16 16.25 22.04
CA GLU A 142 -5.35 16.66 23.44
C GLU A 142 -6.61 17.51 23.60
N ASP A 143 -6.94 18.26 22.55
CA ASP A 143 -8.07 19.17 22.48
C ASP A 143 -9.14 18.70 21.51
N ARG A 144 -10.32 19.32 21.63
CA ARG A 144 -11.45 19.14 20.70
C ARG A 144 -11.07 19.43 19.24
N PHE A 145 -10.15 20.37 19.03
CA PHE A 145 -9.74 20.84 17.72
C PHE A 145 -8.26 20.57 17.51
N THR A 146 -7.90 20.01 16.37
CA THR A 146 -6.51 19.72 16.00
C THR A 146 -6.29 20.17 14.57
N THR A 147 -5.32 21.05 14.37
CA THR A 147 -4.90 21.48 13.04
C THR A 147 -3.59 20.78 12.69
N ILE A 148 -3.57 20.14 11.53
CA ILE A 148 -2.40 19.46 10.96
C ILE A 148 -2.02 20.20 9.68
N SER A 149 -0.77 20.63 9.58
CA SER A 149 -0.22 21.23 8.37
C SER A 149 0.62 20.22 7.61
N ILE A 150 0.33 20.06 6.32
CA ILE A 150 1.01 19.15 5.40
C ILE A 150 1.63 20.01 4.30
N SER A 151 2.95 19.96 4.17
CA SER A 151 3.61 20.62 3.03
C SER A 151 3.13 19.98 1.72
N GLY A 152 2.91 20.81 0.70
CA GLY A 152 2.63 20.36 -0.66
C GLY A 152 3.69 19.37 -1.13
N GLU A 153 3.30 18.49 -2.05
CA GLU A 153 4.15 17.42 -2.59
C GLU A 153 4.52 16.30 -1.59
N THR A 154 4.13 16.43 -0.31
CA THR A 154 4.32 15.36 0.69
C THR A 154 3.05 14.55 0.90
N LYS A 155 3.20 13.22 0.92
CA LYS A 155 2.14 12.26 1.24
C LYS A 155 2.36 11.74 2.66
N LYS A 156 1.44 12.07 3.56
CA LYS A 156 1.46 11.66 4.96
C LYS A 156 0.22 10.87 5.32
N THR A 157 0.40 9.85 6.14
CA THR A 157 -0.70 9.14 6.79
C THR A 157 -0.73 9.54 8.25
N PHE A 158 -1.89 9.98 8.74
CA PHE A 158 -2.09 10.29 10.14
C PHE A 158 -2.94 9.21 10.79
N LEU A 159 -2.43 8.59 11.85
CA LEU A 159 -3.22 7.69 12.69
C LEU A 159 -3.73 8.48 13.88
N ILE A 160 -5.05 8.70 13.93
CA ILE A 160 -5.66 9.49 15.00
C ILE A 160 -6.15 8.56 16.11
N THR A 161 -5.60 8.74 17.30
CA THR A 161 -6.04 8.02 18.52
C THR A 161 -6.94 8.92 19.34
N SER A 162 -8.15 8.46 19.63
CA SER A 162 -9.12 9.20 20.45
C SER A 162 -9.89 8.23 21.37
N PRO A 163 -10.47 8.73 22.48
CA PRO A 163 -11.51 7.99 23.20
C PRO A 163 -12.70 7.65 22.29
N PRO A 164 -13.66 6.82 22.70
CA PRO A 164 -14.88 6.61 21.91
C PRO A 164 -15.61 7.93 21.62
N LEU A 165 -15.89 8.21 20.35
CA LEU A 165 -16.56 9.43 19.89
C LEU A 165 -17.87 9.09 19.16
N SER A 166 -18.85 9.99 19.24
CA SER A 166 -20.09 9.92 18.44
C SER A 166 -19.91 10.49 17.05
N LYS A 167 -19.10 11.55 16.91
CA LYS A 167 -18.91 12.31 15.67
C LYS A 167 -17.49 12.86 15.59
N ALA A 168 -17.02 13.01 14.36
CA ALA A 168 -15.82 13.76 14.02
C ALA A 168 -16.10 14.59 12.78
N TRP A 169 -15.37 15.69 12.62
CA TRP A 169 -15.39 16.54 11.45
C TRP A 169 -13.97 16.77 10.99
N LEU A 170 -13.82 16.81 9.67
CA LEU A 170 -12.57 17.03 8.99
C LEU A 170 -12.80 18.11 7.97
N SER A 171 -11.94 19.11 7.94
CA SER A 171 -11.87 20.08 6.87
C SER A 171 -10.47 20.15 6.32
N LEU A 172 -10.40 20.42 5.02
CA LEU A 172 -9.18 20.58 4.29
C LEU A 172 -9.23 21.96 3.63
N SER A 173 -8.17 22.73 3.83
CA SER A 173 -7.93 23.96 3.10
C SER A 173 -6.50 23.97 2.56
N SER A 174 -6.29 24.65 1.44
CA SER A 174 -4.97 24.75 0.81
C SER A 174 -4.57 26.22 0.72
N ILE A 175 -3.34 26.51 1.11
CA ILE A 175 -2.72 27.83 1.01
C ILE A 175 -1.59 27.72 0.00
N ILE A 176 -1.66 28.51 -1.07
CA ILE A 176 -0.62 28.58 -2.09
C ILE A 176 0.21 29.83 -1.82
N ASN A 177 1.51 29.65 -1.57
CA ASN A 177 2.46 30.74 -1.44
C ASN A 177 3.01 31.10 -2.82
N LEU A 178 2.54 32.22 -3.37
CA LEU A 178 2.90 32.68 -4.71
C LEU A 178 4.37 33.13 -4.82
N ALA A 179 5.05 33.45 -3.71
CA ALA A 179 6.43 33.94 -3.75
C ALA A 179 7.43 32.83 -4.07
N ASN A 180 7.12 31.58 -3.70
CA ASN A 180 7.98 30.42 -3.89
C ASN A 180 7.25 29.24 -4.54
N SER A 181 6.01 29.45 -5.02
CA SER A 181 5.12 28.43 -5.58
C SER A 181 4.90 27.21 -4.68
N SER A 182 5.13 27.32 -3.37
CA SER A 182 4.90 26.23 -2.43
C SER A 182 3.43 26.18 -2.02
N THR A 183 2.92 24.97 -1.79
CA THR A 183 1.57 24.76 -1.26
C THR A 183 1.68 24.24 0.17
N VAL A 184 0.78 24.66 1.05
CA VAL A 184 0.58 24.07 2.37
C VAL A 184 -0.88 23.71 2.52
N HIS A 185 -1.14 22.45 2.85
CA HIS A 185 -2.48 21.95 3.09
C HIS A 185 -2.72 21.91 4.59
N ARG A 186 -3.80 22.54 5.03
CA ARG A 186 -4.22 22.57 6.42
C ARG A 186 -5.44 21.68 6.60
N VAL A 187 -5.27 20.67 7.44
CA VAL A 187 -6.30 19.71 7.82
C VAL A 187 -6.77 20.07 9.22
N ASP A 188 -8.03 20.48 9.34
CA ASP A 188 -8.65 20.79 10.62
C ASP A 188 -9.54 19.62 11.03
N LEU A 189 -9.16 18.95 12.12
CA LEU A 189 -9.90 17.86 12.75
C LEU A 189 -10.65 18.40 13.96
N MET A 190 -11.93 18.09 14.06
CA MET A 190 -12.73 18.36 15.26
C MET A 190 -13.40 17.08 15.75
N LEU A 191 -13.21 16.75 17.03
CA LEU A 191 -13.75 15.54 17.65
C LEU A 191 -14.91 15.88 18.60
N ASP A 192 -16.02 15.14 18.54
CA ASP A 192 -17.17 15.37 19.43
C ASP A 192 -16.94 14.74 20.81
N THR A 193 -16.26 15.47 21.68
CA THR A 193 -16.02 15.05 23.08
C THR A 193 -17.05 15.60 24.06
N THR A 194 -17.92 16.53 23.64
CA THR A 194 -18.77 17.32 24.54
C THR A 194 -20.22 17.53 24.05
N HIS A 195 -20.68 16.79 23.04
CA HIS A 195 -22.05 16.88 22.47
C HIS A 195 -22.42 18.24 21.88
N THR A 196 -21.44 19.09 21.61
CA THR A 196 -21.61 20.40 20.99
C THR A 196 -21.87 20.33 19.49
N ARG A 197 -22.60 21.30 18.94
CA ARG A 197 -22.86 21.38 17.49
C ARG A 197 -21.57 21.57 16.70
N PHE A 198 -21.48 20.84 15.59
CA PHE A 198 -20.51 21.08 14.53
C PHE A 198 -20.92 22.32 13.73
N PRO A 199 -19.98 23.04 13.10
CA PRO A 199 -20.36 24.06 12.13
C PRO A 199 -21.20 23.42 11.03
N ASP A 200 -22.29 24.08 10.65
CA ASP A 200 -23.13 23.68 9.52
C ASP A 200 -22.32 23.92 8.23
N ALA A 201 -21.43 22.98 7.91
CA ALA A 201 -20.68 22.99 6.67
C ALA A 201 -21.49 22.21 5.63
N GLU A 202 -21.88 22.88 4.55
CA GLU A 202 -22.65 22.33 3.41
C GLU A 202 -21.97 21.14 2.69
N TRP A 203 -20.74 20.79 3.08
CA TRP A 203 -19.99 19.65 2.59
C TRP A 203 -19.66 18.69 3.73
N THR A 204 -20.67 18.04 4.31
CA THR A 204 -20.47 17.05 5.37
C THR A 204 -20.59 15.62 4.82
N THR A 205 -19.48 14.91 4.75
CA THR A 205 -19.51 13.43 4.73
C THR A 205 -19.79 12.97 6.16
N GLN A 206 -21.06 12.89 6.53
CA GLN A 206 -21.48 12.44 7.85
C GLN A 206 -21.31 10.91 7.96
N LEU A 207 -20.29 10.47 8.68
CA LEU A 207 -20.11 9.06 9.02
C LEU A 207 -20.58 8.82 10.46
N SER A 208 -21.70 8.13 10.63
CA SER A 208 -22.12 7.55 11.91
C SER A 208 -21.85 6.06 11.86
N HIS A 209 -21.04 5.50 12.76
CA HIS A 209 -21.17 4.10 13.21
C HIS A 209 -20.43 3.92 14.55
N SER A 210 -21.08 3.16 15.44
CA SER A 210 -20.69 2.90 16.83
C SER A 210 -19.76 1.70 16.97
N HIS A 211 -18.83 1.83 17.91
CA HIS A 211 -17.87 0.85 18.47
C HIS A 211 -16.48 0.78 17.81
N LEU A 212 -15.48 1.21 18.59
CA LEU A 212 -14.03 0.98 18.51
C LEU A 212 -13.45 0.85 17.09
N LEU A 213 -13.10 1.99 16.48
CA LEU A 213 -12.31 2.00 15.26
C LEU A 213 -11.21 3.08 15.33
N ALA A 214 -9.97 2.65 15.11
CA ALA A 214 -8.93 3.51 14.62
C ALA A 214 -9.33 3.96 13.20
N TYR A 215 -9.50 5.27 13.00
CA TYR A 215 -9.79 5.82 11.68
C TYR A 215 -8.46 6.12 10.99
N VAL A 216 -8.20 5.46 9.87
CA VAL A 216 -7.11 5.81 8.96
C VAL A 216 -7.69 6.77 7.93
N TRP A 217 -7.25 8.02 7.96
CA TRP A 217 -7.58 9.00 6.94
C TRP A 217 -6.40 9.13 5.99
N THR A 218 -6.62 8.82 4.73
CA THR A 218 -5.65 9.09 3.66
C THR A 218 -6.15 10.29 2.88
N ILE A 219 -5.49 11.43 3.05
CA ILE A 219 -5.81 12.65 2.31
C ILE A 219 -4.85 12.72 1.12
N HIS A 220 -5.41 12.63 -0.08
CA HIS A 220 -4.66 12.80 -1.32
C HIS A 220 -4.70 14.27 -1.71
N LEU A 221 -3.52 14.88 -1.81
CA LEU A 221 -3.35 16.28 -2.18
C LEU A 221 -2.54 16.28 -3.47
N SER A 222 -3.20 16.67 -4.56
CA SER A 222 -2.62 16.82 -5.90
C SER A 222 -2.06 18.22 -6.09
#